data_AF-A0A0S8JXY4-F1
#
_entry.id   AF-A0A0S8JXY4-F1
#
_cell.length_a   1.000
_cell.length_b   1.000
_cell.length_c   1.000
_cell.angle_alpha   90.00
_cell.angle_beta   90.00
_cell.angle_gamma   90.00
#
_symmetry.space_group_name_H-M   'P 1'
#
loop_
_entity.id
_entity.type
_entity.pdbx_description
1 polymer ?
#
loop_
_entity_poly.entity_id
_entity_poly.type
_entity_poly.pdbx_seq_one_letter_code
_entity_poly.pdbx_strand_id
1 'polypeptide(L)'
;MPTLEAVDLASPDYVKNLSELIGRDRTEKYQTELGLYGEYQSSVPELTHTLFFAKVKLVWHQESRSYRSAGKISLASINGDQINKQLDGYMEFTKRRNGDMVDIYLELDRRNWYYFGYVRGVMSVLSSNRDFNTAIDEVKTSQRRMKTPRDEVPYLYVVSDPRKKAMFVRRMEEGEESPIE
;
A
#
# COMPACT_ATOMS: atom_id res chain seq x y z
N MET A 1 12.25 17.43 2.24
CA MET A 1 11.46 16.18 2.29
C MET A 1 10.86 16.06 3.69
N PRO A 2 9.63 15.59 3.84
CA PRO A 2 9.03 15.39 5.16
C PRO A 2 9.87 14.41 6.00
N THR A 3 10.03 14.72 7.30
CA THR A 3 10.76 13.87 8.26
C THR A 3 9.86 12.73 8.73
N LEU A 4 9.82 11.68 7.93
CA LEU A 4 9.08 10.45 8.23
C LEU A 4 9.88 9.52 9.13
N GLU A 5 9.20 8.92 10.10
CA GLU A 5 9.76 7.93 11.02
C GLU A 5 10.23 6.68 10.27
N ALA A 6 11.31 6.07 10.74
CA ALA A 6 11.81 4.82 10.19
C ALA A 6 10.96 3.63 10.63
N VAL A 7 10.93 2.59 9.82
CA VAL A 7 10.37 1.29 10.18
C VAL A 7 11.38 0.52 11.06
N ASP A 8 10.89 -0.13 12.10
CA ASP A 8 11.70 -1.08 12.89
C ASP A 8 11.77 -2.44 12.19
N LEU A 9 12.80 -2.60 11.35
CA LEU A 9 13.11 -3.81 10.60
C LEU A 9 13.80 -4.91 11.43
N ALA A 10 14.13 -4.62 12.70
CA ALA A 10 14.70 -5.58 13.65
C ALA A 10 13.64 -6.15 14.60
N SER A 11 12.39 -5.66 14.53
CA SER A 11 11.31 -6.15 15.38
C SER A 11 11.08 -7.66 15.20
N PRO A 12 10.88 -8.43 16.30
CA PRO A 12 10.72 -9.88 16.22
C PRO A 12 9.61 -10.34 15.26
N ASP A 13 8.49 -9.61 15.24
CA ASP A 13 7.36 -9.91 14.35
C ASP A 13 7.76 -9.75 12.87
N TYR A 14 8.47 -8.68 12.54
CA TYR A 14 8.92 -8.45 11.17
C TYR A 14 9.93 -9.52 10.73
N VAL A 15 10.94 -9.80 11.57
CA VAL A 15 11.96 -10.82 11.27
C VAL A 15 11.34 -12.20 11.10
N LYS A 16 10.37 -12.55 11.95
CA LYS A 16 9.64 -13.81 11.83
C LYS A 16 8.87 -13.88 10.52
N ASN A 17 8.06 -12.87 10.19
CA ASN A 17 7.30 -12.85 8.94
C ASN A 17 8.19 -12.87 7.71
N LEU A 18 9.31 -12.15 7.75
CA LEU A 18 10.33 -12.18 6.70
C LEU A 18 10.87 -13.60 6.50
N SER A 19 11.18 -14.31 7.60
CA SER A 19 11.64 -15.70 7.56
C SER A 19 10.62 -16.66 6.97
N GLU A 20 9.32 -16.44 7.18
CA GLU A 20 8.27 -17.25 6.54
C GLU A 20 8.17 -16.99 5.03
N LEU A 21 8.48 -15.76 4.58
CA LEU A 21 8.42 -15.39 3.16
C LEU A 21 9.65 -15.85 2.38
N ILE A 22 10.86 -15.65 2.92
CA ILE A 22 12.11 -15.85 2.19
C ILE A 22 12.96 -16.99 2.75
N GLY A 23 12.54 -17.63 3.84
CA GLY A 23 13.29 -18.67 4.53
C GLY A 23 14.33 -18.11 5.50
N ARG A 24 14.76 -18.98 6.41
CA ARG A 24 15.64 -18.61 7.54
C ARG A 24 17.01 -18.12 7.10
N ASP A 25 17.71 -18.87 6.24
CA ASP A 25 19.08 -18.54 5.83
C ASP A 25 19.18 -17.16 5.13
N ARG A 26 18.20 -16.86 4.25
CA ARG A 26 18.14 -15.55 3.59
C ARG A 26 17.77 -14.42 4.55
N THR A 27 16.94 -14.71 5.55
CA THR A 27 16.60 -13.75 6.60
C THR A 27 17.80 -13.42 7.48
N GLU A 28 18.59 -14.42 7.89
CA GLU A 28 19.82 -14.21 8.65
C GLU A 28 20.83 -13.34 7.86
N LYS A 29 20.96 -13.58 6.55
CA LYS A 29 21.76 -12.72 5.66
C LYS A 29 21.22 -11.28 5.62
N TYR A 30 19.91 -11.11 5.44
CA TYR A 30 19.27 -9.79 5.43
C TYR A 30 19.48 -9.02 6.74
N GLN A 31 19.34 -9.68 7.88
CA GLN A 31 19.57 -9.06 9.18
C GLN A 31 21.04 -8.68 9.38
N THR A 32 21.96 -9.48 8.86
CA THR A 32 23.40 -9.16 8.84
C THR A 32 23.68 -7.93 7.99
N GLU A 33 23.13 -7.85 6.78
CA GLU A 33 23.28 -6.69 5.89
C GLU A 33 22.72 -5.42 6.53
N LEU A 34 21.52 -5.51 7.11
CA LEU A 34 20.89 -4.41 7.83
C LEU A 34 21.78 -3.91 9.00
N GLY A 35 22.37 -4.83 9.77
CA GLY A 35 23.26 -4.47 10.88
C GLY A 35 24.59 -3.85 10.44
N LEU A 36 25.11 -4.23 9.27
CA LEU A 36 26.40 -3.74 8.75
C LEU A 36 26.26 -2.42 7.96
N TYR A 37 25.20 -2.29 7.18
CA TYR A 37 25.05 -1.22 6.19
C TYR A 37 23.86 -0.29 6.47
N GLY A 38 22.97 -0.65 7.39
CA GLY A 38 21.73 0.10 7.67
C GLY A 38 20.63 -0.11 6.63
N GLU A 39 20.85 -0.93 5.60
CA GLU A 39 19.91 -1.26 4.54
C GLU A 39 20.19 -2.67 3.98
N TYR A 40 19.20 -3.26 3.31
CA TYR A 40 19.42 -4.52 2.59
C TYR A 40 20.22 -4.25 1.31
N GLN A 41 21.24 -5.05 1.04
CA GLN A 41 22.05 -4.94 -0.19
C GLN A 41 21.61 -5.95 -1.24
N SER A 42 21.18 -7.12 -0.78
CA SER A 42 20.70 -8.18 -1.65
C SER A 42 19.24 -7.89 -2.07
N SER A 43 18.93 -7.94 -3.37
CA SER A 43 17.54 -8.00 -3.82
C SER A 43 17.01 -9.43 -3.67
N VAL A 44 15.77 -9.55 -3.22
CA VAL A 44 15.07 -10.84 -3.09
C VAL A 44 13.80 -10.77 -3.94
N PRO A 45 13.69 -11.57 -5.01
CA PRO A 45 12.53 -11.52 -5.92
C PRO A 45 11.18 -11.63 -5.22
N GLU A 46 11.11 -12.43 -4.15
CA GLU A 46 9.91 -12.62 -3.34
C GLU A 46 9.47 -11.37 -2.56
N LEU A 47 10.33 -10.37 -2.43
CA LEU A 47 10.03 -9.08 -1.79
C LEU A 47 9.90 -7.94 -2.82
N THR A 48 10.16 -8.21 -4.09
CA THR A 48 10.07 -7.23 -5.18
C THR A 48 8.62 -7.10 -5.64
N HIS A 49 7.85 -6.33 -4.87
CA HIS A 49 6.46 -5.99 -5.16
C HIS A 49 6.31 -4.50 -5.49
N THR A 50 5.22 -4.12 -6.16
CA THR A 50 4.91 -2.71 -6.45
C THR A 50 4.85 -1.87 -5.18
N LEU A 51 4.17 -2.39 -4.15
CA LEU A 51 4.17 -1.84 -2.80
C LEU A 51 4.40 -3.01 -1.84
N PHE A 52 5.44 -2.93 -1.03
CA PHE A 52 5.70 -3.89 0.03
C PHE A 52 5.59 -3.18 1.38
N PHE A 53 4.60 -3.58 2.18
CA PHE A 53 4.37 -3.02 3.51
C PHE A 53 5.01 -3.91 4.57
N ALA A 54 5.90 -3.35 5.39
CA ALA A 54 6.50 -4.06 6.52
C ALA A 54 5.47 -4.35 7.62
N LYS A 55 4.51 -3.44 7.83
CA LYS A 55 3.50 -3.55 8.87
C LYS A 55 2.28 -2.69 8.55
N VAL A 56 1.11 -3.31 8.65
CA VAL A 56 -0.19 -2.63 8.65
C VAL A 56 -1.05 -3.30 9.71
N LYS A 57 -1.48 -2.55 10.72
CA LYS A 57 -2.45 -3.07 11.69
C LYS A 57 -3.84 -2.93 11.10
N LEU A 58 -4.55 -4.05 10.92
CA LEU A 58 -5.90 -4.09 10.38
C LEU A 58 -6.92 -4.46 11.46
N VAL A 59 -8.04 -3.75 11.51
CA VAL A 59 -9.17 -3.97 12.42
C VAL A 59 -10.42 -4.22 11.59
N TRP A 60 -11.22 -5.22 11.98
CA TRP A 60 -12.48 -5.51 11.32
C TRP A 60 -13.55 -4.47 11.71
N HIS A 61 -14.17 -3.86 10.70
CA HIS A 61 -15.26 -2.92 10.85
C HIS A 61 -16.58 -3.55 10.36
N GLN A 62 -17.52 -3.78 11.29
CA GLN A 62 -18.72 -4.57 11.03
C GLN A 62 -19.66 -3.93 10.02
N GLU A 63 -19.93 -2.63 10.16
CA GLU A 63 -20.94 -1.93 9.34
C GLU A 63 -20.58 -1.90 7.85
N SER A 64 -19.30 -1.65 7.56
CA SER A 64 -18.77 -1.65 6.20
C SER A 64 -18.31 -3.02 5.72
N ARG A 65 -18.30 -4.02 6.60
CA ARG A 65 -17.78 -5.38 6.33
C ARG A 65 -16.39 -5.35 5.71
N SER A 66 -15.51 -4.56 6.33
CA SER A 66 -14.17 -4.29 5.80
C SER A 66 -13.10 -4.43 6.88
N TYR A 67 -11.86 -4.68 6.45
CA TYR A 67 -10.68 -4.48 7.30
C TYR A 67 -10.15 -3.07 7.07
N ARG A 68 -9.99 -2.30 8.14
CA ARG A 68 -9.47 -0.92 8.13
C ARG A 68 -8.12 -0.84 8.81
N SER A 69 -7.18 -0.07 8.26
CA SER A 69 -5.92 0.21 8.94
C SER A 69 -6.17 1.03 10.21
N ALA A 70 -5.38 0.76 11.24
CA ALA A 70 -5.36 1.53 12.47
C ALA A 70 -3.92 1.93 12.82
N GLY A 71 -3.66 3.23 12.97
CA GLY A 71 -2.32 3.77 13.17
C GLY A 71 -1.50 3.85 11.87
N LYS A 72 -0.18 4.06 12.02
CA LYS A 72 0.74 4.27 10.90
C LYS A 72 0.88 3.04 10.00
N ILE A 73 1.12 3.30 8.72
CA ILE A 73 1.40 2.31 7.67
C ILE A 73 2.90 2.26 7.44
N SER A 74 3.54 1.12 7.70
CA SER A 74 4.97 0.93 7.48
C SER A 74 5.22 0.46 6.05
N LEU A 75 5.77 1.33 5.20
CA LEU A 75 6.15 1.02 3.83
C LEU A 75 7.63 0.64 3.77
N ALA A 76 7.91 -0.59 3.35
CA ALA A 76 9.27 -1.12 3.24
C ALA A 76 9.89 -0.77 1.88
N SER A 77 9.22 -1.10 0.78
CA SER A 77 9.75 -0.82 -0.56
C SER A 77 8.68 -0.54 -1.60
N ILE A 78 9.09 0.12 -2.68
CA ILE A 78 8.29 0.35 -3.89
C ILE A 78 9.08 -0.20 -5.07
N ASN A 79 8.51 -1.16 -5.81
CA ASN A 79 9.20 -1.87 -6.90
C ASN A 79 10.57 -2.48 -6.50
N GLY A 80 10.73 -2.85 -5.22
CA GLY A 80 11.99 -3.34 -4.66
C GLY A 80 12.93 -2.25 -4.15
N ASP A 81 12.71 -0.97 -4.50
CA ASP A 81 13.49 0.15 -3.98
C ASP A 81 13.10 0.43 -2.53
N GLN A 82 14.07 0.39 -1.63
CA GLN A 82 13.84 0.53 -0.20
C GLN A 82 13.44 1.96 0.18
N ILE A 83 12.34 2.06 0.92
CA ILE A 83 11.80 3.28 1.51
C ILE A 83 11.94 3.24 3.03
N ASN A 84 11.48 2.14 3.65
CA ASN A 84 11.55 1.87 5.09
C ASN A 84 11.03 3.04 5.96
N LYS A 85 9.88 3.61 5.59
CA LYS A 85 9.22 4.73 6.30
C LYS A 85 7.83 4.38 6.81
N GLN A 86 7.48 4.98 7.95
CA GLN A 86 6.12 4.99 8.46
C GLN A 86 5.37 6.21 7.92
N LEU A 87 4.19 5.97 7.37
CA LEU A 87 3.33 6.96 6.73
C LEU A 87 2.02 7.07 7.51
N ASP A 88 1.50 8.28 7.59
CA ASP A 88 0.10 8.47 7.94
C ASP A 88 -0.77 8.10 6.73
N GLY A 89 -2.03 7.76 6.99
CA GLY A 89 -2.99 7.41 5.95
C GLY A 89 -3.93 6.27 6.32
N TYR A 90 -4.61 5.75 5.32
CA TYR A 90 -5.72 4.81 5.48
C TYR A 90 -5.66 3.69 4.45
N MET A 91 -5.94 2.47 4.88
CA MET A 91 -6.19 1.32 4.02
C MET A 91 -7.51 0.69 4.39
N GLU A 92 -8.34 0.36 3.41
CA GLU A 92 -9.59 -0.36 3.62
C GLU A 92 -9.74 -1.49 2.60
N PHE A 93 -9.97 -2.69 3.10
CA PHE A 93 -10.26 -3.88 2.31
C PHE A 93 -11.73 -4.27 2.53
N THR A 94 -12.60 -3.87 1.61
CA THR A 94 -14.04 -4.09 1.72
C THR A 94 -14.45 -5.39 1.03
N LYS A 95 -15.06 -6.30 1.80
CA LYS A 95 -15.59 -7.55 1.24
C LYS A 95 -16.93 -7.30 0.56
N ARG A 96 -17.06 -7.70 -0.70
CA ARG A 96 -18.33 -7.61 -1.45
C ARG A 96 -18.61 -8.88 -2.21
N ARG A 97 -19.90 -9.22 -2.34
CA ARG A 97 -20.36 -10.44 -3.04
C ARG A 97 -19.83 -10.58 -4.46
N ASN A 98 -19.65 -9.45 -5.15
CA ASN A 98 -19.28 -9.41 -6.57
C ASN A 98 -17.91 -8.75 -6.79
N GLY A 99 -16.96 -9.01 -5.90
CA GLY A 99 -15.58 -8.51 -6.03
C GLY A 99 -15.24 -7.48 -4.96
N ASP A 100 -14.19 -7.80 -4.22
CA ASP A 100 -13.68 -6.98 -3.14
C ASP A 100 -13.13 -5.65 -3.66
N MET A 101 -13.12 -4.67 -2.76
CA MET A 101 -12.58 -3.34 -3.04
C MET A 101 -11.42 -3.07 -2.11
N VAL A 102 -10.42 -2.37 -2.63
CA VAL A 102 -9.27 -1.92 -1.85
C VAL A 102 -9.12 -0.42 -2.05
N ASP A 103 -9.11 0.32 -0.97
CA ASP A 103 -8.78 1.75 -0.97
C ASP A 103 -7.51 1.95 -0.13
N ILE A 104 -6.54 2.67 -0.68
CA ILE A 104 -5.28 3.00 -0.02
C ILE A 104 -5.05 4.50 -0.20
N TYR A 105 -4.86 5.21 0.91
CA TYR A 105 -4.44 6.60 0.98
C TYR A 105 -3.16 6.66 1.79
N LEU A 106 -2.10 7.21 1.21
CA LEU A 106 -0.80 7.40 1.85
C LEU A 106 -0.50 8.90 1.89
N GLU A 107 -0.25 9.42 3.09
CA GLU A 107 0.08 10.81 3.32
C GLU A 107 1.53 10.92 3.78
N LEU A 108 2.35 11.59 2.97
CA LEU A 108 3.73 11.92 3.32
C LEU A 108 3.77 13.23 4.13
N ASP A 109 2.93 14.18 3.73
CA ASP A 109 2.58 15.39 4.47
C ASP A 109 1.28 15.98 3.91
N ARG A 110 0.81 17.09 4.52
CA ARG A 110 -0.45 17.77 4.14
C ARG A 110 -0.56 18.16 2.66
N ARG A 111 0.56 18.28 1.93
CA ARG A 111 0.63 18.65 0.51
C ARG A 111 1.03 17.48 -0.38
N ASN A 112 1.58 16.40 0.17
CA ASN A 112 2.12 15.27 -0.56
C ASN A 112 1.39 13.98 -0.18
N TRP A 113 0.52 13.50 -1.08
CA TRP A 113 -0.29 12.30 -0.83
C TRP A 113 -0.55 11.50 -2.12
N TYR A 114 -0.85 10.23 -1.94
CA TYR A 114 -1.19 9.29 -3.00
C TYR A 114 -2.43 8.48 -2.61
N TYR A 115 -3.30 8.25 -3.58
CA TYR A 115 -4.52 7.46 -3.44
C TYR A 115 -4.59 6.40 -4.53
N PHE A 116 -4.94 5.18 -4.12
CA PHE A 116 -5.13 4.02 -4.98
C PHE A 116 -6.46 3.36 -4.59
N GLY A 117 -7.38 3.27 -5.53
CA GLY A 117 -8.67 2.60 -5.36
C GLY A 117 -8.81 1.48 -6.37
N TYR A 118 -9.00 0.25 -5.92
CA TYR A 118 -9.15 -0.92 -6.76
C TYR A 118 -10.53 -1.53 -6.60
N VAL A 119 -11.20 -1.81 -7.72
CA VAL A 119 -12.43 -2.60 -7.76
C VAL A 119 -12.56 -3.30 -9.10
N ARG A 120 -12.79 -4.62 -9.08
CA ARG A 120 -13.10 -5.45 -10.26
C ARG A 120 -12.17 -5.20 -11.47
N GLY A 121 -10.86 -5.26 -11.25
CA GLY A 121 -9.87 -5.08 -12.31
C GLY A 121 -9.56 -3.62 -12.64
N VAL A 122 -10.27 -2.64 -12.07
CA VAL A 122 -10.00 -1.22 -12.32
C VAL A 122 -9.24 -0.61 -11.14
N MET A 123 -8.01 -0.19 -11.38
CA MET A 123 -7.20 0.61 -10.47
C MET A 123 -7.38 2.10 -10.80
N SER A 124 -8.02 2.84 -9.92
CA SER A 124 -8.14 4.31 -9.98
C SER A 124 -7.04 4.92 -9.13
N VAL A 125 -6.18 5.76 -9.71
CA VAL A 125 -5.06 6.39 -8.99
C VAL A 125 -5.20 7.91 -8.98
N LEU A 126 -4.78 8.56 -7.91
CA LEU A 126 -4.73 10.01 -7.84
C LEU A 126 -3.66 10.44 -6.83
N SER A 127 -2.92 11.49 -7.14
CA SER A 127 -1.95 12.08 -6.21
C SER A 127 -2.07 13.60 -6.18
N SER A 128 -1.54 14.25 -5.14
CA SER A 128 -1.24 15.68 -5.21
C SER A 128 -0.11 16.01 -6.19
N ASN A 129 0.74 15.03 -6.53
CA ASN A 129 1.77 15.17 -7.55
C ASN A 129 1.12 15.19 -8.95
N ARG A 130 1.19 16.34 -9.61
CA ARG A 130 0.64 16.53 -10.96
C ARG A 130 1.37 15.69 -12.00
N ASP A 131 2.70 15.61 -11.92
CA ASP A 131 3.51 14.86 -12.88
C ASP A 131 3.16 13.37 -12.84
N PHE A 132 2.90 12.82 -11.65
CA PHE A 132 2.38 11.45 -11.49
C PHE A 132 1.04 11.28 -12.21
N ASN A 133 0.08 12.18 -11.98
CA ASN A 133 -1.24 12.08 -12.61
C ASN A 133 -1.16 12.22 -14.14
N THR A 134 -0.35 13.17 -14.63
CA THR A 134 -0.13 13.41 -16.05
C THR A 134 0.53 12.20 -16.71
N ALA A 135 1.56 11.62 -16.09
CA ALA A 135 2.22 10.42 -16.62
C ALA A 135 1.25 9.26 -16.80
N ILE A 136 0.27 9.11 -15.89
CA ILE A 136 -0.79 8.12 -16.04
C ILE A 136 -1.75 8.51 -17.16
N ASP A 137 -2.12 9.79 -17.27
CA ASP A 137 -3.09 10.28 -18.24
C ASP A 137 -2.58 10.37 -19.69
N GLU A 138 -1.28 10.43 -19.90
CA GLU A 138 -0.69 10.49 -21.24
C GLU A 138 -0.57 9.11 -21.89
N VAL A 139 -0.54 8.03 -21.10
CA VAL A 139 -0.51 6.66 -21.64
C VAL A 139 -1.83 6.37 -22.37
N LYS A 140 -1.83 5.83 -23.59
CA LYS A 140 -3.09 5.54 -24.29
C LYS A 140 -3.91 4.48 -23.54
N THR A 141 -5.23 4.61 -23.48
CA THR A 141 -6.12 3.66 -22.78
C THR A 141 -5.90 2.20 -23.18
N SER A 142 -5.59 1.94 -24.46
CA SER A 142 -5.27 0.60 -24.95
C SER A 142 -3.98 0.00 -24.35
N GLN A 143 -3.03 0.84 -23.96
CA GLN A 143 -1.79 0.47 -23.28
C GLN A 143 -1.95 0.40 -21.75
N ARG A 144 -2.99 1.04 -21.19
CA ARG A 144 -3.33 0.92 -19.76
C ARG A 144 -4.06 -0.37 -19.41
N ARG A 145 -4.52 -1.12 -20.42
CA ARG A 145 -5.25 -2.36 -20.25
C ARG A 145 -4.31 -3.56 -20.38
N MET A 146 -4.24 -4.38 -19.34
CA MET A 146 -3.59 -5.69 -19.42
C MET A 146 -4.47 -6.63 -20.25
N LYS A 147 -3.86 -7.32 -21.21
CA LYS A 147 -4.55 -8.39 -21.95
C LYS A 147 -4.62 -9.60 -21.03
N THR A 148 -5.82 -10.04 -20.72
CA THR A 148 -6.07 -11.25 -19.93
C THR A 148 -6.71 -12.34 -20.81
N PRO A 149 -6.48 -13.63 -20.49
CA PRO A 149 -7.24 -14.74 -21.06
C PRO A 149 -8.76 -14.56 -20.91
N ARG A 150 -9.53 -15.33 -21.69
CA ARG A 150 -10.99 -15.13 -21.87
C ARG A 150 -11.83 -15.21 -20.58
N ASP A 151 -11.26 -15.73 -19.50
CA ASP A 151 -11.93 -15.97 -18.21
C ASP A 151 -11.31 -15.20 -17.03
N GLU A 152 -10.35 -14.31 -17.30
CA GLU A 152 -9.68 -13.50 -16.29
C GLU A 152 -10.13 -12.04 -16.32
N VAL A 153 -10.34 -11.45 -15.14
CA VAL A 153 -10.74 -10.06 -14.99
C VAL A 153 -9.62 -9.16 -15.55
N PRO A 154 -9.89 -8.37 -16.61
CA PRO A 154 -8.86 -7.52 -17.19
C PRO A 154 -8.46 -6.43 -16.22
N TYR A 155 -7.16 -6.19 -16.10
CA TYR A 155 -6.63 -5.08 -15.34
C TYR A 155 -6.59 -3.80 -16.18
N LEU A 156 -7.05 -2.69 -15.62
CA LEU A 156 -7.01 -1.35 -16.21
C LEU A 156 -6.67 -0.34 -15.13
N TYR A 157 -5.72 0.56 -15.39
CA TYR A 157 -5.47 1.71 -14.52
C TYR A 157 -5.92 3.03 -15.16
N VAL A 158 -6.48 3.92 -14.34
CA VAL A 158 -7.02 5.22 -14.75
C VAL A 158 -6.75 6.29 -13.70
N VAL A 159 -6.74 7.56 -14.10
CA VAL A 159 -6.78 8.66 -13.14
C VAL A 159 -8.16 8.67 -12.46
N SER A 160 -8.17 8.80 -11.14
CA SER A 160 -9.37 8.78 -10.31
C SER A 160 -10.08 10.13 -10.29
N ASP A 161 -11.39 10.12 -10.07
CA ASP A 161 -12.15 11.31 -9.69
C ASP A 161 -11.71 11.77 -8.27
N PRO A 162 -11.32 13.04 -8.07
CA PRO A 162 -10.99 13.59 -6.75
C PRO A 162 -12.04 13.33 -5.67
N ARG A 163 -13.32 13.25 -6.04
CA ARG A 163 -14.43 12.94 -5.13
C ARG A 163 -14.29 11.55 -4.50
N LYS A 164 -13.77 10.55 -5.22
CA LYS A 164 -13.55 9.21 -4.66
C LYS A 164 -12.58 9.24 -3.49
N LYS A 165 -11.43 9.92 -3.68
CA LYS A 165 -10.43 10.10 -2.62
C LYS A 165 -11.05 10.86 -1.43
N ALA A 166 -11.74 11.97 -1.69
CA ALA A 166 -12.34 12.79 -0.64
C ALA A 166 -13.37 12.01 0.19
N MET A 167 -14.24 11.24 -0.48
CA MET A 167 -15.23 10.39 0.21
C MET A 167 -14.59 9.24 0.98
N PHE A 168 -13.47 8.68 0.50
CA PHE A 168 -12.75 7.64 1.23
C PHE A 168 -12.14 8.21 2.51
N VAL A 169 -11.34 9.27 2.42
CA VAL A 169 -10.67 9.88 3.58
C VAL A 169 -11.71 10.32 4.62
N ARG A 170 -12.76 11.02 4.20
CA ARG A 170 -13.84 11.45 5.08
C ARG A 170 -14.49 10.28 5.83
N ARG A 171 -14.77 9.17 5.14
CA ARG A 171 -15.35 7.97 5.78
C ARG A 171 -14.42 7.35 6.81
N MET A 172 -13.11 7.43 6.60
CA MET A 172 -12.13 6.89 7.54
C MET A 172 -12.02 7.79 8.77
N GLU A 173 -12.03 9.12 8.58
CA GLU A 173 -12.03 10.12 9.67
C GLU A 173 -13.31 10.04 10.52
N GLU A 174 -14.49 9.98 9.89
CA GLU A 174 -15.78 9.86 10.60
C GLU A 174 -15.92 8.52 11.34
N GLY A 175 -15.24 7.47 10.88
CA GLY A 175 -15.25 6.14 11.50
C GLY A 175 -14.27 5.97 12.66
N GLU A 176 -13.39 6.94 12.94
CA GLU A 176 -12.51 6.92 14.12
C GLU A 176 -13.21 7.43 15.40
N GLU A 177 -14.34 8.14 15.28
CA GLU A 177 -15.17 8.58 16.40
C GLU A 177 -16.06 7.45 16.94
N SER A 178 -15.46 6.49 17.66
CA SER A 178 -15.99 5.82 18.88
C SER A 178 -15.27 4.49 19.14
N PRO A 179 -14.33 4.43 20.09
CA PRO A 179 -14.19 3.23 20.90
C PRO A 179 -15.42 3.20 21.82
N ILE A 180 -16.33 2.25 21.59
CA ILE A 180 -17.30 1.88 22.63
C ILE A 180 -16.47 1.27 23.77
N GLU A 181 -16.37 1.99 24.89
CA GLU A 181 -15.86 1.49 26.18
C GLU A 181 -16.67 0.29 26.68
#